data_AF-A0A963W0Z2-F1
#
_entry.id   AF-A0A963W0Z2-F1
#
_cell.length_a   1.000
_cell.length_b   1.000
_cell.length_c   1.000
_cell.angle_alpha   90.00
_cell.angle_beta   90.00
_cell.angle_gamma   90.00
#
_symmetry.space_group_name_H-M   'P 1'
#
loop_
_entity.id
_entity.type
_entity.pdbx_description
1 polymer ?
#
loop_
_entity_poly.entity_id
_entity_poly.type
_entity_poly.pdbx_seq_one_letter_code
_entity_poly.pdbx_strand_id
1 'polypeptide(L)'
;GAFFALLCLITGSLWGRPAWGTWWVWDGRLTSMLVLFFLYCAYVALADAASRDGEGNSRIPAIFGLVGAVNIPVIHYSVLWWNSLHQPPSITMGQSQMAPAFLWGLLAATLGFSLLFGGIVLARMRTILAHAQAEARLRRRAMEAGDA
;
A
#
# COMPACT_ATOMS: atom_id res chain seq x y z
N GLY A 1 1.22 -4.15 -1.06
CA GLY A 1 0.79 -2.97 -1.85
C GLY A 1 0.42 -3.39 -3.25
N ALA A 2 1.42 -3.52 -4.14
CA ALA A 2 1.25 -3.82 -5.57
C ALA A 2 0.18 -4.88 -5.88
N PHE A 3 0.26 -6.04 -5.23
CA PHE A 3 -0.68 -7.15 -5.42
C PHE A 3 -2.14 -6.75 -5.13
N PHE A 4 -2.40 -6.10 -3.99
CA PHE A 4 -3.75 -5.62 -3.66
C PHE A 4 -4.24 -4.55 -4.62
N ALA A 5 -3.33 -3.68 -5.09
CA ALA A 5 -3.68 -2.66 -6.08
C ALA A 5 -4.09 -3.29 -7.42
N LEU A 6 -3.32 -4.28 -7.89
CA LEU A 6 -3.65 -5.04 -9.09
C LEU A 6 -4.98 -5.79 -8.94
N LEU A 7 -5.17 -6.50 -7.83
CA LEU A 7 -6.41 -7.20 -7.55
C LEU A 7 -7.60 -6.25 -7.55
N CYS A 8 -7.49 -5.09 -6.89
CA CYS A 8 -8.55 -4.08 -6.86
C CYS A 8 -8.91 -3.57 -8.25
N LEU A 9 -7.92 -3.31 -9.11
CA LEU A 9 -8.16 -2.88 -10.49
C LEU A 9 -8.88 -3.96 -11.31
N ILE A 10 -8.45 -5.22 -11.19
CA ILE A 10 -9.04 -6.34 -11.92
C ILE A 10 -10.47 -6.60 -11.42
N THR A 11 -10.65 -6.83 -10.11
CA THR A 11 -11.97 -7.17 -9.56
C THR A 11 -12.95 -6.00 -9.65
N GLY A 12 -12.45 -4.76 -9.51
CA GLY A 12 -13.23 -3.55 -9.74
C GLY A 12 -13.71 -3.42 -11.18
N SER A 13 -12.84 -3.69 -12.17
CA SER A 13 -13.22 -3.69 -13.58
C SER A 13 -14.26 -4.77 -13.90
N LEU A 14 -14.04 -5.99 -13.38
CA LEU A 14 -14.97 -7.11 -13.53
C LEU A 14 -16.37 -6.79 -12.98
N TRP A 15 -16.43 -6.12 -11.83
CA TRP A 15 -17.68 -5.70 -11.21
C TRP A 15 -18.30 -4.47 -11.89
N GLY A 16 -17.48 -3.55 -12.41
CA GLY A 16 -17.93 -2.34 -13.09
C GLY A 16 -18.75 -2.62 -14.36
N ARG A 17 -18.43 -3.69 -15.10
CA ARG A 17 -19.17 -4.04 -16.31
C ARG A 17 -20.67 -4.29 -16.07
N PRO A 18 -21.09 -5.18 -15.15
CA PRO A 18 -22.51 -5.37 -14.85
C PRO A 18 -23.13 -4.21 -14.06
N ALA A 19 -22.36 -3.50 -13.23
CA ALA A 19 -22.90 -2.41 -12.40
C ALA A 19 -23.17 -1.11 -13.18
N TRP A 20 -22.28 -0.75 -14.11
CA TRP A 20 -22.27 0.55 -14.79
C TRP A 20 -22.15 0.46 -16.32
N GLY A 21 -22.13 -0.74 -16.88
CA GLY A 21 -22.07 -0.95 -18.33
C GLY A 21 -20.69 -0.72 -18.95
N THR A 22 -19.64 -0.46 -18.17
CA THR A 22 -18.27 -0.26 -18.68
C THR A 22 -17.23 -0.91 -17.77
N TRP A 23 -16.14 -1.40 -18.36
CA TRP A 23 -15.01 -2.00 -17.63
C TRP A 23 -14.09 -0.95 -17.00
N TRP A 24 -14.07 0.26 -17.58
CA TRP A 24 -13.15 1.31 -17.20
C TRP A 24 -13.70 2.68 -17.59
N VAL A 25 -13.37 3.68 -16.77
CA VAL A 25 -13.49 5.10 -17.11
C VAL A 25 -12.25 5.83 -16.62
N TRP A 26 -11.85 6.86 -17.36
CA TRP A 26 -10.70 7.69 -17.03
C TRP A 26 -11.08 8.82 -16.06
N ASP A 27 -11.64 8.44 -14.90
CA ASP A 27 -11.95 9.38 -13.83
C ASP A 27 -10.80 9.48 -12.81
N GLY A 28 -10.92 10.43 -11.89
CA GLY A 28 -9.91 10.63 -10.84
C GLY A 28 -9.75 9.44 -9.90
N ARG A 29 -10.78 8.60 -9.70
CA ARG A 29 -10.75 7.46 -8.77
C ARG A 29 -9.96 6.30 -9.35
N LEU A 30 -10.30 5.89 -10.57
CA LEU A 30 -9.68 4.76 -11.26
C LEU A 30 -8.26 5.10 -11.71
N THR A 31 -8.07 6.31 -12.23
CA THR A 31 -6.75 6.74 -12.72
C THR A 31 -5.74 6.87 -11.59
N SER A 32 -6.11 7.48 -10.45
CA SER A 32 -5.20 7.59 -9.30
C SER A 32 -4.88 6.22 -8.67
N MET A 33 -5.83 5.29 -8.71
CA MET A 33 -5.61 3.90 -8.29
C MET A 33 -4.66 3.14 -9.25
N LEU A 34 -4.77 3.36 -10.56
CA LEU A 34 -3.83 2.82 -11.54
C LEU A 34 -2.43 3.41 -11.37
N VAL A 35 -2.34 4.72 -11.13
CA VAL A 35 -1.07 5.40 -10.81
C VAL A 35 -0.46 4.79 -9.55
N LEU A 36 -1.25 4.50 -8.51
CA LEU A 36 -0.75 3.83 -7.30
C LEU A 36 -0.14 2.45 -7.61
N PHE A 37 -0.77 1.67 -8.49
CA PHE A 37 -0.22 0.38 -8.91
C PHE A 37 1.17 0.55 -9.56
N PHE A 38 1.30 1.50 -10.50
CA PHE A 38 2.61 1.77 -11.11
C PHE A 38 3.64 2.34 -10.12
N LEU A 39 3.23 3.20 -9.18
CA LEU A 39 4.10 3.67 -8.11
C LEU A 39 4.62 2.50 -7.25
N TYR A 40 3.77 1.51 -6.95
CA TYR A 40 4.23 0.31 -6.25
C TYR A 40 5.24 -0.51 -7.08
N CYS A 41 4.98 -0.73 -8.37
CA CYS A 41 5.90 -1.44 -9.25
C CYS A 41 7.26 -0.72 -9.35
N ALA A 42 7.23 0.61 -9.53
CA ALA A 42 8.42 1.44 -9.57
C ALA A 42 9.19 1.39 -8.25
N TYR A 43 8.51 1.48 -7.09
CA TYR A 43 9.15 1.37 -5.78
C TYR A 43 9.83 0.01 -5.60
N VAL A 44 9.17 -1.09 -5.96
CA VAL A 44 9.74 -2.44 -5.85
C VAL A 44 10.97 -2.61 -6.74
N ALA A 45 10.89 -2.16 -8.00
CA ALA A 45 12.01 -2.22 -8.93
C ALA A 45 13.21 -1.37 -8.43
N LEU A 46 12.93 -0.19 -7.91
CA LEU A 46 13.94 0.73 -7.38
C LEU A 46 14.60 0.21 -6.10
N ALA A 47 13.81 -0.40 -5.20
CA ALA A 47 14.33 -1.03 -4.00
C ALA A 47 15.20 -2.27 -4.33
N ASP A 48 14.79 -3.08 -5.31
CA ASP A 48 15.58 -4.22 -5.78
C ASP A 48 16.91 -3.77 -6.41
N ALA A 49 16.86 -2.78 -7.31
CA ALA A 49 18.06 -2.19 -7.91
C ALA A 49 19.03 -1.64 -6.85
N ALA A 50 18.53 -0.82 -5.91
CA ALA A 50 19.34 -0.25 -4.83
C ALA A 50 20.01 -1.31 -3.95
N SER A 51 19.37 -2.48 -3.78
CA SER A 51 19.95 -3.58 -2.99
C SER A 51 21.06 -4.36 -3.71
N ARG A 52 21.04 -4.39 -5.04
CA ARG A 52 22.01 -5.12 -5.87
C ARG A 52 23.34 -4.36 -6.03
N ASP A 53 23.28 -3.04 -6.06
CA ASP A 53 24.45 -2.19 -6.34
C ASP A 53 25.40 -2.05 -5.13
N GLY A 54 25.16 -2.76 -4.02
CA GLY A 54 26.00 -2.70 -2.81
C GLY A 54 25.84 -1.40 -2.02
N GLU A 55 25.10 -0.42 -2.54
CA GLU A 55 24.62 0.76 -1.83
C GLU A 55 23.48 0.39 -0.86
N GLY A 56 23.77 -0.45 0.14
CA GLY A 56 22.81 -0.86 1.17
C GLY A 56 22.19 0.30 1.99
N ASN A 57 22.52 1.55 1.66
CA ASN A 57 22.02 2.77 2.29
C ASN A 57 21.44 3.80 1.29
N SER A 58 21.10 3.39 0.06
CA SER A 58 20.49 4.32 -0.91
C SER A 58 19.15 4.85 -0.39
N ARG A 59 19.06 6.18 -0.24
CA ARG A 59 17.84 6.87 0.22
C ARG A 59 16.80 6.99 -0.89
N ILE A 60 17.16 6.65 -2.13
CA ILE A 60 16.35 6.87 -3.32
C ILE A 60 14.98 6.15 -3.24
N PRO A 61 14.88 4.85 -2.89
CA PRO A 61 13.58 4.20 -2.72
C PRO A 61 12.71 4.86 -1.64
N ALA A 62 13.32 5.29 -0.53
CA ALA A 62 12.60 5.93 0.57
C ALA A 62 12.03 7.31 0.16
N ILE A 63 12.83 8.12 -0.53
CA ILE A 63 12.39 9.41 -1.08
C ILE A 63 11.27 9.20 -2.09
N PHE A 64 11.43 8.25 -3.02
CA PHE A 64 10.41 7.92 -3.99
C PHE A 64 9.10 7.50 -3.32
N GLY A 65 9.17 6.66 -2.28
CA GLY A 65 8.00 6.24 -1.51
C GLY A 65 7.29 7.41 -0.84
N LEU A 66 8.02 8.37 -0.28
CA LEU A 66 7.46 9.57 0.35
C LEU A 66 6.76 10.46 -0.67
N VAL A 67 7.40 10.71 -1.82
CA VAL A 67 6.80 11.49 -2.92
C VAL A 67 5.56 10.78 -3.47
N GLY A 68 5.64 9.47 -3.69
CA GLY A 68 4.52 8.66 -4.14
C GLY A 68 3.34 8.64 -3.16
N ALA A 69 3.59 8.81 -1.86
CA ALA A 69 2.53 8.88 -0.85
C ALA A 69 1.60 10.09 -1.02
N VAL A 70 2.02 11.13 -1.75
CA VAL A 70 1.16 12.27 -2.13
C VAL A 70 -0.05 11.81 -2.97
N ASN A 71 0.05 10.67 -3.68
CA ASN A 71 -1.07 10.10 -4.41
C ASN A 71 -2.20 9.59 -3.47
N ILE A 72 -1.91 9.30 -2.20
CA ILE A 72 -2.90 8.76 -1.27
C ILE A 72 -4.02 9.77 -0.96
N PRO A 73 -3.72 11.04 -0.59
CA PRO A 73 -4.74 12.09 -0.53
C PRO A 73 -5.53 12.25 -1.83
N VAL A 74 -4.88 12.15 -3.00
CA VAL A 74 -5.56 12.25 -4.30
C VAL A 74 -6.59 11.14 -4.46
N ILE A 75 -6.23 9.90 -4.17
CA ILE A 75 -7.17 8.76 -4.20
C ILE A 75 -8.32 8.98 -3.22
N HIS A 76 -8.03 9.35 -1.96
CA HIS A 76 -9.05 9.53 -0.93
C HIS A 76 -10.07 10.61 -1.32
N TYR A 77 -9.58 11.78 -1.72
CA TYR A 77 -10.44 12.91 -2.06
C TYR A 77 -10.96 12.89 -3.49
N SER A 78 -10.50 11.97 -4.35
CA SER A 78 -11.01 11.81 -5.71
C SER A 78 -12.53 11.59 -5.75
N VAL A 79 -13.09 11.05 -4.66
CA VAL A 79 -14.53 10.86 -4.47
C VAL A 79 -15.30 12.17 -4.38
N LEU A 80 -14.67 13.22 -3.85
CA LEU A 80 -15.26 14.57 -3.70
C LEU A 80 -14.86 15.51 -4.84
N TRP A 81 -13.63 15.41 -5.33
CA TRP A 81 -13.09 16.35 -6.32
C TRP A 81 -13.65 16.10 -7.73
N TRP A 82 -14.01 14.86 -8.08
CA TRP A 82 -14.55 14.54 -9.40
C TRP A 82 -15.96 13.98 -9.33
N ASN A 83 -16.84 14.58 -10.13
CA ASN A 83 -18.11 13.97 -10.50
C ASN A 83 -17.82 12.84 -11.50
N SER A 84 -18.21 11.63 -11.12
CA SER A 84 -18.03 10.42 -11.94
C SER A 84 -19.29 9.57 -11.86
N LEU A 85 -19.32 8.46 -12.59
CA LEU A 85 -20.37 7.44 -12.47
C LEU A 85 -20.43 6.80 -11.08
N HIS A 86 -19.38 6.96 -10.28
CA HIS A 86 -19.30 6.41 -8.94
C HIS A 86 -20.08 7.27 -7.95
N GLN A 87 -20.88 6.63 -7.11
CA GLN A 87 -21.64 7.31 -6.05
C GLN A 87 -20.75 8.08 -5.05
N PRO A 88 -21.29 9.12 -4.39
CA PRO A 88 -20.66 9.78 -3.25
C PRO A 88 -20.46 8.84 -2.03
N PRO A 89 -19.71 9.26 -1.00
CA PRO A 89 -19.47 8.46 0.19
C PRO A 89 -20.78 8.07 0.90
N SER A 90 -20.94 6.78 1.24
CA SER A 90 -22.11 6.28 1.99
C SER A 90 -21.91 6.27 3.51
N ILE A 91 -20.69 6.53 3.99
CA ILE A 91 -20.33 6.62 5.41
C ILE A 91 -19.68 7.98 5.64
N THR A 92 -20.20 8.71 6.62
CA THR A 92 -19.67 10.01 7.07
C THR A 92 -19.48 9.98 8.59
N MET A 93 -19.03 11.09 9.19
CA MET A 93 -18.81 11.16 10.62
C MET A 93 -20.13 10.94 11.39
N GLY A 94 -20.27 9.75 11.97
CA GLY A 94 -21.40 9.38 12.83
C GLY A 94 -22.69 8.97 12.11
N GLN A 95 -22.73 8.92 10.77
CA GLN A 95 -23.91 8.53 9.99
C GLN A 95 -23.53 7.59 8.84
N SER A 96 -24.38 6.61 8.55
CA SER A 96 -24.24 5.72 7.39
C SER A 96 -25.57 5.55 6.67
N GLN A 97 -25.56 5.69 5.35
CA GLN A 97 -26.70 5.39 4.48
C GLN A 97 -26.66 3.93 3.97
N MET A 98 -25.71 3.12 4.44
CA MET A 98 -25.51 1.74 3.98
C MET A 98 -26.42 0.79 4.74
N ALA A 99 -27.08 -0.13 4.03
CA ALA A 99 -27.90 -1.15 4.68
C ALA A 99 -27.04 -2.05 5.61
N PRO A 100 -27.56 -2.46 6.78
CA PRO A 100 -26.77 -3.17 7.80
C PRO A 100 -26.09 -4.47 7.29
N ALA A 101 -26.73 -5.17 6.36
CA ALA A 101 -26.20 -6.40 5.76
C ALA A 101 -24.84 -6.20 5.04
N PHE A 102 -24.62 -5.02 4.45
CA PHE A 102 -23.34 -4.68 3.80
C PHE A 102 -22.37 -4.02 4.78
N LEU A 103 -22.90 -3.25 5.74
CA LEU A 103 -22.09 -2.52 6.72
C LEU A 103 -21.23 -3.47 7.57
N TRP A 104 -21.80 -4.56 8.08
CA TRP A 104 -21.05 -5.52 8.89
C TRP A 104 -19.93 -6.20 8.10
N GLY A 105 -20.17 -6.56 6.84
CA GLY A 105 -19.15 -7.10 5.95
C GLY A 105 -18.01 -6.11 5.73
N LEU A 106 -18.32 -4.85 5.49
CA LEU A 106 -17.34 -3.77 5.33
C LEU A 106 -16.51 -3.57 6.60
N LEU A 107 -17.15 -3.50 7.78
CA LEU A 107 -16.45 -3.30 9.05
C LEU A 107 -15.55 -4.48 9.39
N ALA A 108 -16.04 -5.72 9.20
CA ALA A 108 -15.25 -6.93 9.42
C ALA A 108 -14.04 -6.99 8.49
N ALA A 109 -14.23 -6.69 7.19
CA ALA A 109 -13.14 -6.63 6.22
C ALA A 109 -12.13 -5.52 6.58
N THR A 110 -12.61 -4.33 6.94
CA THR A 110 -11.75 -3.20 7.34
C THR A 110 -10.89 -3.55 8.53
N LEU A 111 -11.48 -4.14 9.57
CA LEU A 111 -10.76 -4.60 10.75
C LEU A 111 -9.76 -5.71 10.39
N GLY A 112 -10.20 -6.72 9.64
CA GLY A 112 -9.36 -7.84 9.23
C GLY A 112 -8.14 -7.41 8.41
N PHE A 113 -8.32 -6.57 7.39
CA PHE A 113 -7.21 -6.03 6.59
C PHE A 113 -6.32 -5.07 7.39
N SER A 114 -6.85 -4.33 8.35
CA SER A 114 -6.05 -3.48 9.26
C SER A 114 -5.16 -4.33 10.17
N LEU A 115 -5.71 -5.41 10.74
CA LEU A 115 -4.96 -6.36 11.56
C LEU A 115 -3.91 -7.10 10.73
N LEU A 116 -4.24 -7.52 9.50
CA LEU A 116 -3.29 -8.14 8.58
C LEU A 116 -2.14 -7.17 8.26
N PHE A 117 -2.44 -5.92 7.94
CA PHE A 117 -1.43 -4.89 7.69
C PHE A 117 -0.54 -4.68 8.92
N GLY A 118 -1.14 -4.47 10.10
CA GLY A 118 -0.41 -4.31 11.35
C GLY A 118 0.47 -5.53 11.67
N GLY A 119 -0.04 -6.74 11.48
CA GLY A 119 0.70 -7.99 11.67
C GLY A 119 1.91 -8.10 10.74
N ILE A 120 1.75 -7.76 9.45
CA ILE A 120 2.87 -7.75 8.49
C ILE A 120 3.91 -6.70 8.88
N VAL A 121 3.49 -5.49 9.27
CA VAL A 121 4.41 -4.43 9.71
C VAL A 121 5.20 -4.88 10.94
N LEU A 122 4.53 -5.42 11.97
CA LEU A 122 5.19 -5.92 13.17
C LEU A 122 6.15 -7.07 12.87
N ALA A 123 5.77 -8.00 11.98
CA ALA A 123 6.65 -9.08 11.54
C ALA A 123 7.90 -8.54 10.84
N ARG A 124 7.75 -7.55 9.96
CA ARG A 124 8.86 -6.89 9.25
C ARG A 124 9.77 -6.11 10.21
N MET A 125 9.20 -5.42 11.20
CA MET A 125 9.99 -4.75 12.24
C MET A 125 10.81 -5.74 13.05
N ARG A 126 10.22 -6.88 13.42
CA ARG A 126 10.94 -7.97 14.12
C ARG A 126 12.09 -8.52 13.29
N THR A 127 11.90 -8.74 11.98
CA THR A 127 13.00 -9.20 11.11
C THR A 127 14.12 -8.17 11.00
N ILE A 128 13.78 -6.88 10.86
CA ILE A 128 14.78 -5.79 10.80
C ILE A 128 15.61 -5.74 12.09
N LEU A 129 14.95 -5.80 13.25
CA LEU A 129 15.64 -5.80 14.54
C LEU A 129 16.54 -7.03 14.71
N ALA A 130 16.07 -8.21 14.31
CA ALA A 130 16.85 -9.44 14.37
C ALA A 130 18.12 -9.37 13.50
N HIS A 131 18.01 -8.84 12.28
CA HIS A 131 19.17 -8.61 11.41
C HIS A 131 20.17 -7.62 12.01
N ALA A 132 19.69 -6.47 12.52
CA ALA A 132 20.54 -5.48 13.16
C ALA A 132 21.30 -6.05 14.38
N GLN A 133 20.63 -6.87 15.19
CA GLN A 133 21.27 -7.55 16.32
C GLN A 133 22.31 -8.59 15.88
N ALA A 134 22.04 -9.34 14.81
CA ALA A 134 22.98 -10.32 14.27
C ALA A 134 24.26 -9.65 13.74
N GLU A 135 24.13 -8.56 12.97
CA GLU A 135 25.27 -7.78 12.49
C GLU A 135 26.11 -7.20 13.64
N ALA A 136 25.46 -6.65 14.67
CA ALA A 136 26.16 -6.11 15.84
C ALA A 136 26.96 -7.19 16.59
N ARG A 137 26.44 -8.42 16.70
CA ARG A 137 27.17 -9.54 17.32
C ARG A 137 28.37 -9.98 16.48
N LEU A 138 28.23 -10.04 15.16
CA LEU A 138 29.33 -10.39 14.24
C LEU A 138 30.46 -9.35 14.33
N ARG A 139 30.13 -8.05 14.36
CA ARG A 139 31.12 -6.98 14.52
C ARG A 139 31.89 -7.08 15.83
N ARG A 140 31.21 -7.38 16.96
CA ARG A 140 31.88 -7.57 18.26
C ARG A 140 32.88 -8.72 18.24
N ARG A 141 32.47 -9.89 17.73
CA ARG A 141 33.36 -11.06 17.62
C ARG A 141 34.57 -10.80 16.71
N ALA A 142 34.39 -10.02 15.64
CA ALA A 142 35.48 -9.66 14.76
C ALA A 142 36.52 -8.73 15.43
N MET A 143 36.09 -7.83 16.31
CA MET A 143 37.01 -7.00 17.11
C MET A 143 37.76 -7.86 18.14
N GLU A 144 37.04 -8.72 18.87
CA GLU A 144 37.64 -9.63 19.86
C GLU A 144 38.69 -10.58 19.25
N ALA A 145 38.48 -11.04 18.02
CA ALA A 145 39.42 -11.91 17.30
C ALA A 145 40.60 -11.16 16.67
N GLY A 146 40.52 -9.84 16.50
CA GLY A 146 41.63 -9.01 16.01
C GLY A 146 42.56 -8.51 17.11
N ASP A 147 42.08 -8.51 18.36
CA ASP A 147 42.85 -8.12 19.55
C ASP A 147 43.63 -9.30 20.21
N ALA A 148 43.46 -10.53 19.68
CA ALA A 148 44.11 -11.76 20.16
C ALA A 148 45.24 -12.23 19.22
#